data_AF-A0A9Q1BPP8-F1
#
_entry.id   AF-A0A9Q1BPP8-F1
#
_cell.length_a   1.000
_cell.length_b   1.000
_cell.length_c   1.000
_cell.angle_alpha   90.00
_cell.angle_beta   90.00
_cell.angle_gamma   90.00
#
_symmetry.space_group_name_H-M   'P 1'
#
loop_
_entity.id
_entity.type
_entity.pdbx_description
1 polymer ?
#
loop_
_entity_poly.entity_id
_entity_poly.type
_entity_poly.pdbx_seq_one_letter_code
_entity_poly.pdbx_strand_id
1 'polypeptide(L)' 'MNNQAVNDEKYPLPTSKDLYAQLSGNNVYSKLDLSHAYFQLNVDSESQQYLTINTHGVVNLH' A
#
# COMPACT_ATOMS: atom_id res chain seq x y z
N MET A 1 -13.32 4.42 0.99
CA MET A 1 -13.42 5.69 1.77
C MET A 1 -12.01 6.18 1.97
N ASN A 2 -11.76 7.48 1.81
CA ASN A 2 -10.43 8.05 2.02
C ASN A 2 -10.24 8.43 3.49
N ASN A 3 -9.00 8.40 3.98
CA ASN A 3 -8.69 8.92 5.31
C ASN A 3 -8.69 10.46 5.24
N GLN A 4 -9.61 11.10 5.96
CA GLN A 4 -9.80 12.57 5.91
C GLN A 4 -8.73 13.35 6.68
N ALA A 5 -7.90 12.68 7.49
CA ALA A 5 -6.90 13.31 8.35
C ALA A 5 -5.50 13.37 7.71
N VAL A 6 -5.34 12.85 6.49
CA VAL A 6 -4.05 12.84 5.77
C VAL A 6 -4.17 13.61 4.46
N ASN A 7 -3.06 14.18 4.01
CA ASN A 7 -3.00 14.83 2.70
C ASN A 7 -2.96 13.76 1.60
N ASP A 8 -3.72 13.98 0.54
CA ASP A 8 -3.73 13.09 -0.62
C ASP A 8 -2.44 13.22 -1.43
N GLU A 9 -1.66 12.15 -1.47
CA GLU A 9 -0.57 11.98 -2.42
C GLU A 9 -1.04 11.08 -3.58
N LYS A 10 -1.18 11.65 -4.77
CA LYS A 10 -1.67 10.93 -5.94
C LYS A 10 -0.51 10.34 -6.73
N TYR A 11 -0.30 9.04 -6.58
CA TYR A 11 0.50 8.26 -7.52
C TYR A 11 -0.42 7.62 -8.58
N PRO A 12 -0.24 7.91 -9.88
CA PRO A 12 -1.13 7.39 -10.92
C PRO A 12 -0.93 5.88 -11.06
N LEU A 13 -1.96 5.10 -10.72
CA LEU A 13 -1.97 3.67 -11.00
C LEU A 13 -2.40 3.42 -12.45
N PRO A 14 -1.70 2.54 -13.18
CA PRO A 14 -2.09 2.19 -14.54
C PRO A 14 -3.46 1.51 -14.54
N THR A 15 -4.24 1.74 -15.60
CA THR A 15 -5.50 1.01 -15.78
C THR A 15 -5.21 -0.42 -16.23
N SER A 16 -6.20 -1.31 -16.11
CA SER A 16 -6.10 -2.66 -16.67
C SER A 16 -5.81 -2.63 -18.18
N LYS A 17 -6.40 -1.68 -18.92
CA LYS A 17 -6.15 -1.51 -20.35
C LYS A 17 -4.68 -1.16 -20.63
N ASP A 18 -4.11 -0.24 -19.85
CA ASP A 18 -2.70 0.14 -20.00
C ASP A 18 -1.77 -1.05 -19.73
N LEU A 19 -2.07 -1.82 -18.68
CA LEU A 19 -1.33 -3.04 -18.34
C LEU A 19 -1.40 -4.09 -19.47
N TYR A 20 -2.59 -4.38 -20.01
CA TYR A 20 -2.74 -5.37 -21.08
C TYR A 20 -2.10 -4.94 -22.40
N ALA A 21 -2.12 -3.63 -22.70
CA ALA A 21 -1.45 -3.10 -23.88
C ALA A 21 0.07 -3.35 -23.80
N GLN A 22 0.68 -3.14 -22.62
CA GLN A 22 2.11 -3.39 -22.39
C GLN A 22 2.49 -4.87 -22.46
N LEU A 23 1.57 -5.77 -22.10
CA LEU A 23 1.79 -7.21 -22.13
C LEU A 23 1.57 -7.83 -23.52
N SER A 24 0.95 -7.10 -24.46
CA SER A 24 0.59 -7.61 -25.78
C SER A 24 1.80 -8.13 -26.59
N GLY A 25 1.59 -9.18 -27.38
CA GLY A 25 2.63 -9.80 -28.21
C GLY A 25 3.49 -10.85 -27.50
N ASN A 26 3.33 -11.03 -26.18
CA ASN A 26 3.99 -12.09 -25.43
C ASN A 26 3.13 -13.36 -25.37
N ASN A 27 3.77 -14.53 -25.25
CA ASN A 27 3.07 -15.82 -25.22
C ASN A 27 3.22 -16.56 -23.88
N VAL A 28 4.09 -16.08 -22.99
CA VAL A 28 4.37 -16.68 -21.68
C VAL A 28 4.43 -15.58 -20.65
N TYR A 29 3.76 -15.79 -19.52
CA TYR A 29 3.67 -14.84 -18.43
C TYR A 29 3.94 -15.54 -17.10
N SER A 30 4.47 -14.80 -16.14
CA SER A 30 4.53 -15.23 -14.75
C SER A 30 3.91 -14.13 -13.89
N LYS A 31 3.29 -14.53 -12.78
CA LYS A 31 2.71 -13.62 -11.80
C LYS A 31 3.49 -13.74 -10.51
N LEU A 32 3.93 -12.60 -10.00
CA LEU A 32 4.53 -12.48 -8.68
C LEU A 32 3.53 -11.77 -7.77
N ASP A 33 3.37 -12.29 -6.55
CA ASP A 33 2.52 -11.69 -5.52
C ASP A 33 3.40 -11.31 -4.32
N LEU A 34 3.28 -10.06 -3.86
CA LEU A 34 4.01 -9.58 -2.69
C LEU A 34 3.13 -9.74 -1.46
N SER A 35 3.32 -10.85 -0.74
CA SER A 35 2.64 -11.07 0.53
C SER A 35 3.00 -9.98 1.53
N HIS A 36 1.98 -9.46 2.22
CA HIS A 36 2.12 -8.39 3.22
C HIS A 36 2.90 -7.17 2.69
N ALA A 37 2.70 -6.77 1.42
CA ALA A 37 3.45 -5.70 0.77
C ALA A 37 3.60 -4.41 1.61
N TYR A 38 2.55 -4.00 2.32
CA TYR A 38 2.60 -2.81 3.19
C TYR A 38 3.63 -2.93 4.33
N PHE A 39 3.89 -4.13 4.86
CA PHE A 39 4.84 -4.35 5.95
C PHE A 39 6.29 -4.45 5.49
N GLN A 40 6.53 -4.49 4.18
CA GLN A 40 7.88 -4.50 3.63
C GLN A 40 8.52 -3.10 3.66
N LEU A 41 7.72 -2.05 3.85
CA LEU A 41 8.16 -0.67 3.95
C LEU A 41 8.18 -0.22 5.40
N ASN A 42 9.26 0.49 5.76
CA ASN A 42 9.35 1.15 7.05
C ASN A 42 8.54 2.45 7.04
N VAL A 43 7.85 2.70 8.14
CA VAL A 43 7.16 3.97 8.37
C VAL A 43 8.19 4.99 8.84
N ASP A 44 8.11 6.20 8.29
CA ASP A 44 8.94 7.33 8.73
C ASP A 44 8.78 7.54 10.25
N SER A 45 9.88 7.76 10.95
CA SER A 45 9.90 7.80 12.42
C SER A 45 8.96 8.86 12.98
N GLU A 46 8.85 10.02 12.30
CA GLU A 46 7.94 11.10 12.73
C GLU A 46 6.46 10.75 12.56
N SER A 47 6.16 9.81 11.67
CA SER A 47 4.79 9.40 11.32
C SER A 47 4.26 8.22 12.13
N GLN A 48 5.13 7.47 12.83
CA GLN A 48 4.75 6.25 13.55
C GLN A 48 3.65 6.48 14.60
N GLN A 49 3.68 7.62 15.30
CA GLN A 49 2.69 7.98 16.32
C GLN A 49 1.25 8.02 15.78
N TYR A 50 1.06 8.38 14.49
CA TYR A 50 -0.26 8.49 13.87
C TYR A 50 -0.87 7.13 13.52
N LEU A 51 -0.09 6.04 13.58
CA LEU A 51 -0.53 4.69 13.24
C LEU A 51 -0.97 3.87 14.47
N THR A 52 -1.05 4.50 15.64
CA THR A 52 -1.40 3.82 16.89
C THR A 52 -2.85 3.32 16.88
N ILE A 53 -3.05 2.02 17.12
CA ILE A 53 -4.37 1.40 17.27
C ILE A 53 -4.60 1.08 18.74
N ASN A 54 -5.59 1.74 19.34
CA ASN A 54 -6.02 1.43 20.71
C ASN A 54 -6.89 0.17 20.72
N THR A 55 -6.48 -0.84 21.49
CA THR A 55 -7.29 -2.04 21.73
C THR A 55 -7.84 -2.01 23.15
N HIS A 56 -9.10 -2.42 23.33
CA HIS A 56 -9.70 -2.44 24.66
C HIS A 56 -8.97 -3.45 25.57
N GLY A 57 -8.24 -2.93 26.56
CA GLY A 57 -7.54 -3.74 27.57
C GLY A 57 -6.01 -3.66 27.55
N VAL A 58 -5.39 -3.02 26.54
CA VAL A 58 -3.94 -2.80 26.49
C VAL A 58 -3.66 -1.34 26.13
N VAL A 59 -2.98 -0.63 27.04
CA VAL A 59 -2.49 0.73 26.83
C VAL A 59 -1.14 0.65 26.11
N ASN A 60 -1.05 1.31 24.95
CA ASN A 60 0.14 1.71 24.17
C ASN A 60 1.40 0.84 24.31
N LEU A 61 1.71 0.07 23.26
CA LEU A 61 3.10 -0.30 22.97
C LEU A 61 3.66 0.78 22.04
N HIS A 62 4.54 1.62 22.58
CA HIS A 62 5.49 2.41 21.77
C HIS A 62 6.57 1.48 21.22
#